data_AF-A0A8K0XCA6-F1
#
_entry.id   AF-A0A8K0XCA6-F1
#
_cell.length_a   1.000
_cell.length_b   1.000
_cell.length_c   1.000
_cell.angle_alpha   90.00
_cell.angle_beta   90.00
_cell.angle_gamma   90.00
#
_symmetry.space_group_name_H-M   'P 1'
#
loop_
_entity.id
_entity.type
_entity.pdbx_description
1 polymer ?
#
loop_
_entity_poly.entity_id
_entity_poly.type
_entity_poly.pdbx_seq_one_letter_code
_entity_poly.pdbx_strand_id
1 'polypeptide(L)'
;MSCFSTSPKNVHPEVEDASNDRELQVISPARAFFIRSLALLCACSLSVGSHYASYTLGPLKSRLARELGTSNTEFSLLISAFSLNSTWTPLIGGIMASKLGTTITSIFATGVVFLGQVMLLLGETHENVRLMAFGLFVFGLGVSPLAVVQESIIVRFFKSHGLGVSMALGLVAGKCSSFVSARTSYPLSERFGRHAPFYASAALTGLSFLINIFYMSASKWLIHGSGTILEASEVRNEARRRAVYSLSEAKALEKVARKRSIKLRDIPLLGDVFWAYIGLNILCGMIWSPFTHLAANILQKRYNLTEDHAGAQASYLLAGSMILYPASGYLVDRLKHPQTIVRMFLLSSILTMLCYAWLAGPPQWTQTPFPGIISFASGIGFSPLLLVVIVPTLVPIQYVSTTLGVHKSLEQTGSTILQTLAGLWLDTPKQRFLDGDDAFSIQYLLNAFLLLNILQFISLFALGHVDRRRKGRDQLPYCPEDLVQNMQPDLSSPIAEDPSPPSVDPRKPLLTRPVAAISAYDLTAWDPRHGVCRRSEMRRGRIFAFLCAVLICSAWVLFLTIAWLRLRSKEDRGVTGDLHIVYVM
;
A
#
# COMPACT_ATOMS: atom_id res chain seq x y z
N MET A 1 86.46 -21.35 -8.99
CA MET A 1 85.26 -21.92 -9.63
C MET A 1 84.30 -20.78 -9.91
N SER A 2 83.77 -20.67 -11.14
CA SER A 2 82.61 -19.82 -11.55
C SER A 2 82.79 -18.28 -11.33
N CYS A 3 82.82 -17.35 -12.31
CA CYS A 3 82.14 -17.19 -13.62
C CYS A 3 80.60 -17.25 -13.52
N PHE A 4 79.74 -16.33 -13.99
CA PHE A 4 79.80 -14.99 -14.65
C PHE A 4 78.55 -14.18 -14.14
N SER A 5 78.16 -12.94 -14.49
CA SER A 5 78.53 -11.95 -15.54
C SER A 5 78.26 -10.48 -15.11
N THR A 6 78.31 -9.51 -16.04
CA THR A 6 78.09 -8.06 -15.85
C THR A 6 76.75 -7.52 -16.39
N SER A 7 76.22 -6.43 -15.77
CA SER A 7 75.48 -5.24 -16.30
C SER A 7 74.64 -5.28 -17.61
N PRO A 8 73.56 -4.46 -17.77
CA PRO A 8 73.50 -3.06 -17.31
C PRO A 8 72.15 -2.57 -16.71
N LYS A 9 72.13 -1.28 -16.33
CA LYS A 9 70.93 -0.51 -15.97
C LYS A 9 70.02 -0.29 -17.18
N ASN A 10 68.71 -0.20 -16.94
CA ASN A 10 67.77 0.53 -17.79
C ASN A 10 66.78 1.30 -16.90
N VAL A 11 66.32 2.46 -17.37
CA VAL A 11 65.43 3.37 -16.61
C VAL A 11 64.01 3.25 -17.13
N HIS A 12 63.04 3.10 -16.21
CA HIS A 12 61.64 3.41 -16.46
C HIS A 12 61.10 4.27 -15.30
N PRO A 13 60.13 5.17 -15.57
CA PRO A 13 59.72 6.21 -14.63
C PRO A 13 58.72 5.71 -13.57
N GLU A 14 58.38 6.60 -12.65
CA GLU A 14 57.46 6.41 -11.53
C GLU A 14 56.06 5.97 -11.98
N VAL A 15 55.51 5.00 -11.24
CA VAL A 15 54.08 4.94 -10.93
C VAL A 15 54.00 4.63 -9.43
N GLU A 16 53.64 5.62 -8.61
CA GLU A 16 53.33 5.37 -7.21
C GLU A 16 52.07 4.49 -7.10
N ASP A 17 52.07 3.55 -6.17
CA ASP A 17 50.97 2.60 -5.94
C ASP A 17 49.78 3.27 -5.24
N ALA A 18 49.10 4.18 -5.94
CA ALA A 18 47.88 4.87 -5.52
C ALA A 18 46.63 3.95 -5.51
N SER A 19 46.80 2.70 -5.07
CA SER A 19 45.85 1.60 -5.18
C SER A 19 45.33 1.08 -3.83
N ASN A 20 45.88 1.57 -2.70
CA ASN A 20 45.57 1.04 -1.35
C ASN A 20 44.36 1.72 -0.65
N ASP A 21 44.02 2.97 -1.02
CA ASP A 21 42.92 3.74 -0.40
C ASP A 21 41.53 3.40 -0.98
N ARG A 22 41.13 2.14 -0.81
CA ARG A 22 39.72 1.73 -0.84
C ARG A 22 39.37 0.91 0.39
N GLU A 23 39.24 1.62 1.52
CA GLU A 23 38.50 1.10 2.67
C GLU A 23 37.16 0.50 2.19
N LEU A 24 37.02 -0.82 2.32
CA LEU A 24 35.72 -1.48 2.24
C LEU A 24 34.97 -1.17 3.55
N GLN A 25 34.50 0.08 3.70
CA GLN A 25 34.00 0.61 4.97
C GLN A 25 33.03 -0.37 5.63
N VAL A 26 33.47 -0.95 6.75
CA VAL A 26 32.65 -1.83 7.58
C VAL A 26 31.65 -0.94 8.30
N ILE A 27 30.50 -0.69 7.65
CA ILE A 27 29.44 0.17 8.16
C ILE A 27 29.03 -0.34 9.53
N SER A 28 29.33 0.43 10.58
CA SER A 28 29.03 0.01 11.95
C SER A 28 27.53 -0.20 12.13
N PRO A 29 27.10 -1.24 12.87
CA PRO A 29 25.68 -1.59 12.97
C PRO A 29 24.85 -0.44 13.58
N ALA A 30 25.44 0.37 14.46
CA ALA A 30 24.83 1.58 14.99
C ALA A 30 24.60 2.66 13.91
N ARG A 31 25.56 2.89 13.01
CA ARG A 31 25.41 3.83 11.87
C ARG A 31 24.35 3.34 10.89
N ALA A 32 24.33 2.04 10.56
CA ALA A 32 23.31 1.45 9.71
C ALA A 32 21.90 1.51 10.35
N PHE A 33 21.78 1.33 11.66
CA PHE A 33 20.52 1.50 12.40
C PHE A 33 20.05 2.96 12.36
N PHE A 34 20.89 3.90 12.76
CA PHE A 34 20.57 5.34 12.75
C PHE A 34 20.09 5.83 11.37
N ILE A 35 20.78 5.43 10.30
CA ILE A 35 20.44 5.81 8.92
C ILE A 35 19.09 5.21 8.49
N ARG A 36 18.77 3.97 8.91
CA ARG A 36 17.43 3.39 8.69
C ARG A 36 16.35 4.07 9.52
N SER A 37 16.61 4.43 10.78
CA SER A 37 15.68 5.20 11.61
C SER A 37 15.38 6.58 11.01
N LEU A 38 16.38 7.25 10.43
CA LEU A 38 16.16 8.49 9.68
C LEU A 38 15.33 8.25 8.41
N ALA A 39 15.59 7.16 7.67
CA ALA A 39 14.78 6.77 6.52
C ALA A 39 13.31 6.53 6.89
N LEU A 40 13.06 5.88 8.04
CA LEU A 40 11.72 5.68 8.58
C LEU A 40 11.06 7.01 8.97
N LEU A 41 11.77 7.90 9.66
CA LEU A 41 11.24 9.22 10.04
C LEU A 41 10.83 10.04 8.80
N CYS A 42 11.67 10.05 7.75
CA CYS A 42 11.32 10.65 6.46
C CYS A 42 10.07 9.99 5.86
N ALA A 43 10.01 8.65 5.79
CA ALA A 43 8.89 7.92 5.22
C ALA A 43 7.57 8.17 5.97
N CYS A 44 7.58 8.18 7.30
CA CYS A 44 6.43 8.55 8.13
C CYS A 44 5.97 9.99 7.84
N SER A 45 6.92 10.93 7.74
CA SER A 45 6.63 12.35 7.49
C SER A 45 6.05 12.62 6.11
N LEU A 46 6.24 11.73 5.13
CA LEU A 46 5.64 11.87 3.78
C LEU A 46 4.12 11.95 3.82
N SER A 47 3.46 11.12 4.64
CA SER A 47 2.01 10.95 4.60
C SER A 47 1.24 11.74 5.65
N VAL A 48 1.92 12.31 6.65
CA VAL A 48 1.33 13.19 7.69
C VAL A 48 0.50 14.32 7.06
N GLY A 49 1.07 15.11 6.14
CA GLY A 49 0.33 16.21 5.51
C GLY A 49 -0.95 15.75 4.80
N SER A 50 -0.88 14.69 3.99
CA SER A 50 -2.05 14.10 3.34
C SER A 50 -3.08 13.53 4.32
N HIS A 51 -2.64 12.92 5.42
CA HIS A 51 -3.52 12.33 6.42
C HIS A 51 -4.24 13.36 7.28
N TYR A 52 -3.61 14.51 7.55
CA TYR A 52 -4.27 15.66 8.16
C TYR A 52 -5.31 16.23 7.19
N ALA A 53 -4.87 16.67 6.00
CA ALA A 53 -5.70 17.32 5.00
C ALA A 53 -6.96 16.52 4.59
N SER A 54 -6.82 15.19 4.41
CA SER A 54 -7.95 14.30 4.06
C SER A 54 -9.07 14.28 5.12
N TYR A 55 -8.78 14.68 6.36
CA TYR A 55 -9.69 14.66 7.50
C TYR A 55 -10.03 16.08 8.03
N THR A 56 -9.70 17.14 7.28
CA THR A 56 -10.02 18.53 7.67
C THR A 56 -11.47 18.90 7.35
N LEU A 57 -12.01 18.41 6.24
CA LEU A 57 -13.35 18.79 5.75
C LEU A 57 -14.51 18.20 6.58
N GLY A 58 -14.33 17.03 7.18
CA GLY A 58 -15.38 16.34 7.95
C GLY A 58 -15.94 17.19 9.10
N PRO A 59 -15.10 17.65 10.05
CA PRO A 59 -15.51 18.54 11.13
C PRO A 59 -16.05 19.91 10.69
N LEU A 60 -15.75 20.34 9.46
CA LEU A 60 -16.10 21.67 8.95
C LEU A 60 -17.37 21.68 8.07
N LYS A 61 -18.04 20.54 7.85
CA LYS A 61 -19.25 20.46 7.00
C LYS A 61 -20.30 21.53 7.32
N SER A 62 -20.65 21.68 8.60
CA SER A 62 -21.66 22.65 9.05
C SER A 62 -21.18 24.10 8.93
N ARG A 63 -19.87 24.34 8.99
CA ARG A 63 -19.25 25.65 8.77
C ARG A 63 -19.30 26.05 7.30
N LEU A 64 -18.83 25.18 6.39
CA LEU A 64 -18.90 25.43 4.94
C LEU A 64 -20.34 25.71 4.47
N ALA A 65 -21.31 24.95 4.97
CA ALA A 65 -22.73 25.14 4.65
C ALA A 65 -23.30 26.49 5.13
N ARG A 66 -22.79 27.06 6.22
CA ARG A 66 -23.25 28.34 6.78
C ARG A 66 -22.48 29.56 6.27
N GLU A 67 -21.17 29.40 6.02
CA GLU A 67 -20.24 30.50 5.76
C GLU A 67 -19.88 30.64 4.27
N LEU A 68 -19.96 29.56 3.49
CA LEU A 68 -19.86 29.58 2.02
C LEU A 68 -21.21 29.24 1.34
N GLY A 69 -22.28 29.06 2.12
CA GLY A 69 -23.61 28.67 1.63
C GLY A 69 -23.69 27.27 0.98
N THR A 70 -22.65 26.43 1.11
CA THR A 70 -22.54 25.19 0.31
C THR A 70 -23.69 24.23 0.58
N SER A 71 -24.39 23.80 -0.47
CA SER A 71 -25.44 22.80 -0.35
C SER A 71 -24.88 21.44 0.10
N ASN A 72 -25.75 20.59 0.67
CA ASN A 72 -25.40 19.18 0.94
C ASN A 72 -24.96 18.45 -0.34
N THR A 73 -25.42 18.85 -1.53
CA THR A 73 -25.00 18.27 -2.81
C THR A 73 -23.56 18.64 -3.15
N GLU A 74 -23.17 19.90 -2.94
CA GLU A 74 -21.81 20.38 -3.17
C GLU A 74 -20.82 19.80 -2.18
N PHE A 75 -21.16 19.73 -0.89
CA PHE A 75 -20.30 19.05 0.08
C PHE A 75 -20.11 17.57 -0.27
N SER A 76 -21.15 16.88 -0.77
CA SER A 76 -21.00 15.53 -1.33
C SER A 76 -20.08 15.50 -2.55
N LEU A 77 -20.17 16.47 -3.46
CA LEU A 77 -19.28 16.57 -4.62
C LEU A 77 -17.81 16.74 -4.22
N LEU A 78 -17.51 17.58 -3.22
CA LEU A 78 -16.15 17.73 -2.65
C LEU A 78 -15.58 16.37 -2.20
N ILE A 79 -16.35 15.60 -1.43
CA ILE A 79 -15.94 14.28 -0.92
C ILE A 79 -15.86 13.21 -2.03
N SER A 80 -16.78 13.23 -3.01
CA SER A 80 -16.74 12.32 -4.15
C SER A 80 -15.53 12.57 -5.06
N ALA A 81 -15.19 13.83 -5.32
CA ALA A 81 -14.05 14.23 -6.15
C ALA A 81 -12.71 13.68 -5.61
N PHE A 82 -12.54 13.72 -4.29
CA PHE A 82 -11.42 13.07 -3.60
C PHE A 82 -11.49 11.53 -3.67
N SER A 83 -12.64 10.95 -3.31
CA SER A 83 -12.77 9.50 -3.06
C SER A 83 -12.64 8.64 -4.32
N LEU A 84 -13.17 9.12 -5.45
CA LEU A 84 -13.19 8.41 -6.74
C LEU A 84 -11.78 8.03 -7.22
N ASN A 85 -10.78 8.88 -6.97
CA ASN A 85 -9.42 8.66 -7.43
C ASN A 85 -8.71 7.49 -6.74
N SER A 86 -9.11 7.11 -5.53
CA SER A 86 -8.47 6.02 -4.79
C SER A 86 -8.71 4.62 -5.42
N THR A 87 -9.65 4.48 -6.34
CA THR A 87 -9.93 3.20 -7.04
C THR A 87 -8.84 2.80 -8.04
N TRP A 88 -8.18 3.76 -8.70
CA TRP A 88 -7.29 3.52 -9.85
C TRP A 88 -5.89 4.11 -9.68
N THR A 89 -5.76 5.25 -8.99
CA THR A 89 -4.46 5.91 -8.80
C THR A 89 -3.42 5.09 -8.01
N PRO A 90 -3.74 4.28 -6.97
CA PRO A 90 -2.68 3.52 -6.29
C PRO A 90 -2.07 2.44 -7.18
N LEU A 91 -2.82 1.90 -8.17
CA LEU A 91 -2.27 1.01 -9.19
C LEU A 91 -1.20 1.72 -10.04
N ILE A 92 -1.46 2.96 -10.45
CA ILE A 92 -0.48 3.80 -11.16
C ILE A 92 0.71 4.14 -10.26
N GLY A 93 0.48 4.51 -9.00
CA GLY A 93 1.54 4.74 -8.01
C GLY A 93 2.47 3.54 -7.86
N GLY A 94 1.91 2.33 -7.78
CA GLY A 94 2.68 1.09 -7.74
C GLY A 94 3.50 0.80 -9.01
N ILE A 95 2.94 1.10 -10.19
CA ILE A 95 3.62 0.94 -11.48
C ILE A 95 4.69 2.01 -11.71
N MET A 96 4.48 3.25 -11.25
CA MET A 96 5.47 4.33 -11.28
C MET A 96 6.63 4.01 -10.33
N ALA A 97 6.33 3.67 -9.07
CA ALA A 97 7.32 3.29 -8.07
C ALA A 97 8.18 2.11 -8.53
N SER A 98 7.61 1.16 -9.27
CA SER A 98 8.33 -0.03 -9.74
C SER A 98 9.11 0.16 -11.06
N LYS A 99 8.81 1.20 -11.85
CA LYS A 99 9.53 1.54 -13.09
C LYS A 99 10.52 2.71 -12.95
N LEU A 100 10.09 3.79 -12.32
CA LEU A 100 10.85 5.04 -12.12
C LEU A 100 11.65 4.99 -10.81
N GLY A 101 11.17 4.22 -9.84
CA GLY A 101 11.71 4.11 -8.51
C GLY A 101 10.88 4.85 -7.46
N THR A 102 11.03 4.46 -6.20
CA THR A 102 10.26 5.00 -5.08
C THR A 102 10.51 6.49 -4.88
N THR A 103 11.78 6.94 -4.86
CA THR A 103 12.18 8.34 -4.65
C THR A 103 11.60 9.31 -5.68
N ILE A 104 11.57 8.95 -6.97
CA ILE A 104 10.97 9.82 -8.01
C ILE A 104 9.45 9.85 -7.85
N THR A 105 8.85 8.71 -7.52
CA THR A 105 7.39 8.59 -7.42
C THR A 105 6.84 9.28 -6.16
N SER A 106 7.58 9.31 -5.05
CA SER A 106 7.18 10.07 -3.86
C SER A 106 7.10 11.56 -4.18
N ILE A 107 8.01 12.11 -4.98
CA ILE A 107 8.03 13.54 -5.33
C ILE A 107 6.82 13.92 -6.18
N PHE A 108 6.50 13.13 -7.21
CA PHE A 108 5.28 13.37 -7.98
C PHE A 108 4.03 13.26 -7.09
N ALA A 109 3.95 12.25 -6.22
CA ALA A 109 2.79 12.07 -5.34
C ALA A 109 2.64 13.21 -4.30
N THR A 110 3.70 13.55 -3.57
CA THR A 110 3.70 14.66 -2.59
C THR A 110 3.51 16.03 -3.24
N GLY A 111 4.08 16.26 -4.43
CA GLY A 111 3.89 17.50 -5.18
C GLY A 111 2.45 17.69 -5.67
N VAL A 112 1.81 16.61 -6.15
CA VAL A 112 0.39 16.62 -6.53
C VAL A 112 -0.53 16.78 -5.32
N VAL A 113 -0.22 16.15 -4.18
CA VAL A 113 -0.90 16.39 -2.89
C VAL A 113 -0.80 17.87 -2.50
N PHE A 114 0.40 18.45 -2.50
CA PHE A 114 0.60 19.84 -2.10
C PHE A 114 -0.10 20.82 -3.04
N LEU A 115 0.01 20.63 -4.36
CA LEU A 115 -0.71 21.43 -5.36
C LEU A 115 -2.23 21.38 -5.15
N GLY A 116 -2.80 20.18 -4.99
CA GLY A 116 -4.24 20.02 -4.74
C GLY A 116 -4.70 20.68 -3.44
N GLN A 117 -3.90 20.61 -2.38
CA GLN A 117 -4.19 21.28 -1.11
C GLN A 117 -4.09 22.82 -1.21
N VAL A 118 -3.12 23.35 -1.97
CA VAL A 118 -3.03 24.79 -2.26
C VAL A 118 -4.24 25.25 -3.08
N MET A 119 -4.68 24.46 -4.06
CA MET A 119 -5.88 24.76 -4.85
C MET A 119 -7.18 24.69 -4.00
N LEU A 120 -7.26 23.76 -3.05
CA LEU A 120 -8.36 23.70 -2.08
C LEU A 120 -8.39 24.93 -1.16
N LEU A 121 -7.23 25.36 -0.64
CA LEU A 121 -7.09 26.58 0.15
C LEU A 121 -7.48 27.82 -0.68
N LEU A 122 -6.98 27.96 -1.91
CA LEU A 122 -7.35 29.07 -2.80
C LEU A 122 -8.86 29.06 -3.09
N GLY A 123 -9.44 27.89 -3.37
CA GLY A 123 -10.89 27.73 -3.54
C GLY A 123 -11.69 28.17 -2.32
N GLU A 124 -11.23 27.87 -1.10
CA GLU A 124 -11.91 28.27 0.13
C GLU A 124 -11.74 29.78 0.41
N THR A 125 -10.55 30.35 0.21
CA THR A 125 -10.32 31.80 0.37
C THR A 125 -11.12 32.65 -0.63
N HIS A 126 -11.30 32.18 -1.86
CA HIS A 126 -12.12 32.82 -2.90
C HIS A 126 -13.59 32.36 -2.92
N GLU A 127 -14.04 31.61 -1.91
CA GLU A 127 -15.42 31.09 -1.76
C GLU A 127 -15.92 30.26 -2.98
N ASN A 128 -14.98 29.77 -3.79
CA ASN A 128 -15.23 29.07 -5.05
C ASN A 128 -15.23 27.55 -4.86
N VAL A 129 -16.41 27.02 -4.56
CA VAL A 129 -16.71 25.59 -4.38
C VAL A 129 -16.23 24.73 -5.56
N ARG A 130 -16.26 25.24 -6.79
CA ARG A 130 -15.78 24.50 -7.98
C ARG A 130 -14.26 24.35 -7.98
N LEU A 131 -13.53 25.38 -7.56
CA LEU A 131 -12.08 25.32 -7.37
C LEU A 131 -11.72 24.41 -6.19
N MET A 132 -12.50 24.42 -5.10
CA MET A 132 -12.33 23.46 -3.98
C MET A 132 -12.51 22.01 -4.45
N ALA A 133 -13.53 21.72 -5.26
CA ALA A 133 -13.77 20.39 -5.81
C ALA A 133 -12.64 19.91 -6.73
N PHE A 134 -12.12 20.81 -7.58
CA PHE A 134 -10.98 20.49 -8.45
C PHE A 134 -9.68 20.32 -7.65
N GLY A 135 -9.44 21.13 -6.62
CA GLY A 135 -8.33 20.97 -5.68
C GLY A 135 -8.36 19.60 -4.98
N LEU A 136 -9.53 19.16 -4.51
CA LEU A 136 -9.73 17.84 -3.91
C LEU A 136 -9.55 16.68 -4.89
N PHE A 137 -9.97 16.85 -6.15
CA PHE A 137 -9.68 15.88 -7.21
C PHE A 137 -8.16 15.74 -7.40
N VAL A 138 -7.44 16.86 -7.61
CA VAL A 138 -5.98 16.87 -7.79
C VAL A 138 -5.27 16.30 -6.55
N PHE A 139 -5.67 16.70 -5.35
CA PHE A 139 -5.17 16.14 -4.08
C PHE A 139 -5.35 14.62 -4.03
N GLY A 140 -6.55 14.13 -4.36
CA GLY A 140 -6.87 12.69 -4.44
C GLY A 140 -6.05 11.92 -5.47
N LEU A 141 -5.55 12.56 -6.54
CA LEU A 141 -4.62 11.93 -7.48
C LEU A 141 -3.26 11.60 -6.84
N GLY A 142 -2.84 12.35 -5.81
CA GLY A 142 -1.56 12.17 -5.14
C GLY A 142 -1.59 11.28 -3.90
N VAL A 143 -2.68 11.34 -3.10
CA VAL A 143 -2.76 10.65 -1.79
C VAL A 143 -2.61 9.13 -1.89
N SER A 144 -3.33 8.48 -2.82
CA SER A 144 -3.33 7.02 -2.90
C SER A 144 -2.01 6.44 -3.46
N PRO A 145 -1.37 7.05 -4.49
CA PRO A 145 0.02 6.77 -4.84
C PRO A 145 1.01 6.98 -3.69
N LEU A 146 0.85 8.06 -2.91
CA LEU A 146 1.75 8.41 -1.82
C LEU A 146 1.81 7.30 -0.75
N ALA A 147 0.66 6.74 -0.37
CA ALA A 147 0.58 5.60 0.55
C ALA A 147 1.33 4.36 0.00
N VAL A 148 1.16 4.02 -1.29
CA VAL A 148 1.88 2.90 -1.93
C VAL A 148 3.40 3.11 -1.91
N VAL A 149 3.86 4.35 -2.13
CA VAL A 149 5.29 4.68 -2.12
C VAL A 149 5.86 4.66 -0.70
N GLN A 150 5.15 5.22 0.30
CA GLN A 150 5.55 5.16 1.71
C GLN A 150 5.80 3.70 2.14
N GLU A 151 4.81 2.83 1.93
CA GLU A 151 4.88 1.42 2.30
C GLU A 151 6.02 0.72 1.55
N SER A 152 6.22 1.03 0.26
CA SER A 152 7.34 0.51 -0.53
C SER A 152 8.71 0.91 0.04
N ILE A 153 8.88 2.17 0.47
CA ILE A 153 10.13 2.66 1.09
C ILE A 153 10.37 1.91 2.41
N ILE A 154 9.35 1.78 3.26
CA ILE A 154 9.48 1.06 4.53
C ILE A 154 9.86 -0.42 4.29
N VAL A 155 9.18 -1.12 3.36
CA VAL A 155 9.57 -2.49 3.00
C VAL A 155 11.00 -2.56 2.50
N ARG A 156 11.41 -1.63 1.63
CA ARG A 156 12.75 -1.60 1.03
C ARG A 156 13.86 -1.43 2.06
N PHE A 157 13.68 -0.59 3.07
CA PHE A 157 14.68 -0.35 4.11
C PHE A 157 14.64 -1.38 5.25
N PHE A 158 13.48 -2.00 5.54
CA PHE A 158 13.28 -2.81 6.75
C PHE A 158 12.93 -4.30 6.53
N LYS A 159 12.85 -4.81 5.29
CA LYS A 159 12.49 -6.22 5.01
C LYS A 159 13.24 -7.28 5.85
N SER A 160 14.50 -7.01 6.22
CA SER A 160 15.35 -7.87 7.04
C SER A 160 15.64 -7.35 8.45
N HIS A 161 15.05 -6.22 8.87
CA HIS A 161 15.47 -5.42 10.03
C HIS A 161 14.30 -4.91 10.88
N GLY A 162 13.27 -5.73 11.10
CA GLY A 162 12.08 -5.34 11.88
C GLY A 162 11.04 -4.63 11.01
N LEU A 163 10.42 -5.38 10.12
CA LEU A 163 9.48 -4.86 9.12
C LEU A 163 8.12 -4.52 9.74
N GLY A 164 7.62 -5.37 10.65
CA GLY A 164 6.33 -5.22 11.29
C GLY A 164 6.22 -3.95 12.12
N VAL A 165 7.21 -3.68 12.99
CA VAL A 165 7.29 -2.46 13.80
C VAL A 165 7.45 -1.22 12.92
N SER A 166 8.32 -1.28 11.91
CA SER A 166 8.58 -0.14 11.03
C SER A 166 7.34 0.22 10.19
N MET A 167 6.61 -0.79 9.70
CA MET A 167 5.34 -0.58 8.99
C MET A 167 4.24 -0.09 9.95
N ALA A 168 4.18 -0.60 11.18
CA ALA A 168 3.27 -0.12 12.21
C ALA A 168 3.46 1.37 12.49
N LEU A 169 4.71 1.81 12.71
CA LEU A 169 5.03 3.23 12.95
C LEU A 169 4.64 4.11 11.75
N GLY A 170 4.88 3.63 10.52
CA GLY A 170 4.47 4.31 9.28
C GLY A 170 2.96 4.52 9.18
N LEU A 171 2.16 3.51 9.50
CA LEU A 171 0.70 3.59 9.47
C LEU A 171 0.12 4.37 10.66
N VAL A 172 0.72 4.25 11.85
CA VAL A 172 0.32 5.01 13.05
C VAL A 172 0.54 6.51 12.84
N ALA A 173 1.67 6.94 12.26
CA ALA A 173 1.93 8.35 11.97
C ALA A 173 0.79 9.00 11.15
N GLY A 174 0.33 8.30 10.11
CA GLY A 174 -0.84 8.71 9.31
C GLY A 174 -2.14 8.73 10.13
N LYS A 175 -2.46 7.64 10.85
CA LYS A 175 -3.70 7.55 11.66
C LYS A 175 -3.77 8.61 12.77
N CYS A 176 -2.66 8.86 13.48
CA CYS A 176 -2.57 9.92 14.47
C CYS A 176 -2.75 11.30 13.84
N SER A 177 -2.18 11.56 12.67
CA SER A 177 -2.36 12.82 11.95
C SER A 177 -3.84 13.06 11.56
N SER A 178 -4.53 12.04 11.06
CA SER A 178 -5.97 12.11 10.77
C SER A 178 -6.82 12.33 12.03
N PHE A 179 -6.48 11.69 13.16
CA PHE A 179 -7.15 11.92 14.44
C PHE A 179 -6.94 13.34 14.97
N VAL A 180 -5.71 13.88 14.87
CA VAL A 180 -5.41 15.26 15.26
C VAL A 180 -6.23 16.22 14.39
N SER A 181 -6.26 16.07 13.06
CA SER A 181 -7.12 16.90 12.19
C SER A 181 -8.59 16.86 12.62
N ALA A 182 -9.13 15.67 12.87
CA ALA A 182 -10.53 15.52 13.28
C ALA A 182 -10.85 16.24 14.61
N ARG A 183 -9.87 16.36 15.51
CA ARG A 183 -10.01 17.06 16.80
C ARG A 183 -9.66 18.55 16.75
N THR A 184 -8.74 18.98 15.89
CA THR A 184 -8.26 20.37 15.85
C THR A 184 -8.97 21.26 14.83
N SER A 185 -9.52 20.71 13.74
CA SER A 185 -10.06 21.53 12.64
C SER A 185 -11.13 22.53 13.08
N TYR A 186 -12.17 22.08 13.81
CA TYR A 186 -13.24 22.98 14.26
C TYR A 186 -12.75 24.02 15.31
N PRO A 187 -12.05 23.64 16.41
CA PRO A 187 -11.50 24.62 17.36
C PRO A 187 -10.51 25.62 16.74
N LEU A 188 -9.79 25.24 15.70
CA LEU A 188 -8.85 26.11 15.00
C LEU A 188 -9.60 27.16 14.15
N SER A 189 -10.68 26.77 13.45
CA SER A 189 -11.54 27.73 12.74
C SER A 189 -12.23 28.74 13.66
N GLU A 190 -12.61 28.33 14.88
CA GLU A 190 -13.24 29.24 15.87
C GLU A 190 -12.26 30.27 16.42
N ARG A 191 -10.99 29.89 16.64
CA ARG A 191 -9.99 30.75 17.30
C ARG A 191 -9.20 31.63 16.34
N PHE A 192 -9.04 31.21 15.08
CA PHE A 192 -8.16 31.87 14.11
C PHE A 192 -8.85 32.14 12.75
N GLY A 193 -10.18 31.98 12.67
CA GLY A 193 -10.99 32.25 11.48
C GLY A 193 -11.09 31.07 10.50
N ARG A 194 -12.09 31.11 9.61
CA ARG A 194 -12.51 29.97 8.75
C ARG A 194 -11.39 29.31 7.96
N HIS A 195 -10.43 30.10 7.48
CA HIS A 195 -9.29 29.63 6.68
C HIS A 195 -8.24 28.84 7.47
N ALA A 196 -8.16 28.99 8.79
CA ALA A 196 -7.02 28.50 9.58
C ALA A 196 -6.76 26.97 9.48
N PRO A 197 -7.79 26.09 9.41
CA PRO A 197 -7.57 24.67 9.14
C PRO A 197 -7.01 24.39 7.75
N PHE A 198 -7.41 25.16 6.73
CA PHE A 198 -6.90 25.01 5.37
C PHE A 198 -5.45 25.47 5.25
N TYR A 199 -5.07 26.54 5.96
CA TYR A 199 -3.67 26.95 6.12
C TYR A 199 -2.83 25.89 6.87
N ALA A 200 -3.34 25.31 7.95
CA ALA A 200 -2.65 24.23 8.67
C ALA A 200 -2.42 22.99 7.77
N SER A 201 -3.44 22.59 7.01
CA SER A 201 -3.35 21.50 6.03
C SER A 201 -2.38 21.80 4.88
N ALA A 202 -2.33 23.04 4.39
CA ALA A 202 -1.37 23.48 3.38
C ALA A 202 0.07 23.53 3.93
N ALA A 203 0.27 24.01 5.16
CA ALA A 203 1.57 24.01 5.82
C ALA A 203 2.10 22.59 6.07
N LEU A 204 1.26 21.66 6.53
CA LEU A 204 1.65 20.27 6.77
C LEU A 204 1.93 19.50 5.47
N THR A 205 1.14 19.70 4.41
CA THR A 205 1.44 19.10 3.09
C THR A 205 2.68 19.69 2.44
N GLY A 206 2.92 21.00 2.58
CA GLY A 206 4.16 21.66 2.17
C GLY A 206 5.38 21.13 2.93
N LEU A 207 5.26 20.92 4.25
CA LEU A 207 6.32 20.33 5.07
C LEU A 207 6.62 18.87 4.64
N SER A 208 5.59 18.05 4.39
CA SER A 208 5.77 16.70 3.84
C SER A 208 6.49 16.71 2.47
N PHE A 209 6.21 17.69 1.61
CA PHE A 209 6.90 17.88 0.32
C PHE A 209 8.36 18.32 0.49
N LEU A 210 8.65 19.27 1.39
CA LEU A 210 10.01 19.72 1.70
C LEU A 210 10.87 18.59 2.31
N ILE A 211 10.31 17.81 3.24
CA ILE A 211 10.98 16.63 3.82
C ILE A 211 11.25 15.57 2.74
N ASN A 212 10.39 15.46 1.73
CA ASN A 212 10.61 14.56 0.61
C ASN A 212 11.72 15.04 -0.36
N ILE A 213 11.85 16.35 -0.57
CA ILE A 213 12.99 16.93 -1.30
C ILE A 213 14.30 16.68 -0.54
N PHE A 214 14.29 16.85 0.78
CA PHE A 214 15.43 16.47 1.63
C PHE A 214 15.75 14.98 1.51
N TYR A 215 14.74 14.10 1.62
CA TYR A 215 14.87 12.65 1.40
C TYR A 215 15.47 12.32 0.03
N MET A 216 15.08 13.00 -1.05
CA MET A 216 15.71 12.81 -2.37
C MET A 216 17.19 13.21 -2.35
N SER A 217 17.54 14.36 -1.78
CA SER A 217 18.94 14.81 -1.71
C SER A 217 19.80 13.83 -0.92
N ALA A 218 19.30 13.37 0.24
CA ALA A 218 19.94 12.38 1.10
C ALA A 218 19.89 10.94 0.56
N SER A 219 18.99 10.61 -0.37
CA SER A 219 18.65 9.23 -0.78
C SER A 219 19.86 8.33 -1.04
N LYS A 220 20.87 8.83 -1.78
CA LYS A 220 22.10 8.08 -2.06
C LYS A 220 22.88 7.76 -0.79
N TRP A 221 23.12 8.75 0.06
CA TRP A 221 23.80 8.58 1.35
C TRP A 221 23.02 7.63 2.26
N LEU A 222 21.69 7.77 2.27
CA LEU A 222 20.76 6.93 3.01
C LEU A 222 20.87 5.45 2.58
N ILE A 223 20.80 5.18 1.27
CA ILE A 223 20.86 3.81 0.70
C ILE A 223 22.24 3.17 0.88
N HIS A 224 23.33 3.92 0.66
CA HIS A 224 24.69 3.39 0.86
C HIS A 224 24.96 3.14 2.35
N GLY A 225 24.63 4.09 3.22
CA GLY A 225 24.82 3.98 4.66
C GLY A 225 23.89 2.97 5.36
N SER A 226 22.76 2.60 4.76
CA SER A 226 21.91 1.51 5.24
C SER A 226 22.23 0.14 4.62
N GLY A 227 23.14 0.06 3.64
CA GLY A 227 23.39 -1.16 2.86
C GLY A 227 22.15 -1.66 2.09
N THR A 228 21.24 -0.76 1.73
CA THR A 228 19.95 -1.13 1.12
C THR A 228 20.10 -1.46 -0.36
N ILE A 229 19.34 -2.46 -0.84
CA ILE A 229 19.39 -2.88 -2.26
C ILE A 229 18.94 -1.72 -3.17
N LEU A 230 19.77 -1.43 -4.18
CA LEU A 230 19.49 -0.46 -5.24
C LEU A 230 18.36 -0.92 -6.17
N GLU A 231 17.42 -0.02 -6.45
CA GLU A 231 16.29 -0.22 -7.37
C GLU A 231 16.74 -0.27 -8.85
N ALA A 232 15.90 -0.82 -9.73
CA ALA A 232 16.25 -0.99 -11.15
C ALA A 232 16.51 0.33 -11.89
N SER A 233 15.88 1.42 -11.48
CA SER A 233 16.14 2.78 -12.00
C SER A 233 17.43 3.37 -11.44
N GLU A 234 17.74 3.14 -10.16
CA GLU A 234 18.98 3.58 -9.52
C GLU A 234 20.22 2.89 -10.12
N VAL A 235 20.19 1.55 -10.27
CA VAL A 235 21.27 0.80 -10.94
C VAL A 235 21.44 1.25 -12.40
N ARG A 236 20.36 1.64 -13.09
CA ARG A 236 20.44 2.21 -14.45
C ARG A 236 21.04 3.61 -14.46
N ASN A 237 20.70 4.45 -13.49
CA ASN A 237 21.28 5.79 -13.33
C ASN A 237 22.77 5.72 -12.95
N GLU A 238 23.16 4.70 -12.17
CA GLU A 238 24.54 4.41 -11.86
C GLU A 238 25.31 3.86 -13.07
N ALA A 239 24.72 2.92 -13.83
CA ALA A 239 25.28 2.45 -15.10
C ALA A 239 25.56 3.62 -16.07
N ARG A 240 24.61 4.56 -16.20
CA ARG A 240 24.77 5.78 -17.02
C ARG A 240 25.87 6.71 -16.50
N ARG A 241 26.08 6.80 -15.19
CA ARG A 241 27.20 7.56 -14.59
C ARG A 241 28.54 6.88 -14.82
N ARG A 242 28.62 5.56 -14.62
CA ARG A 242 29.85 4.78 -14.85
C ARG A 242 30.21 4.67 -16.32
N ALA A 243 29.26 4.78 -17.24
CA ALA A 243 29.51 4.77 -18.70
C ALA A 243 30.50 5.86 -19.17
N VAL A 244 30.68 6.93 -18.40
CA VAL A 244 31.68 7.99 -18.66
C VAL A 244 33.13 7.51 -18.41
N TYR A 245 33.32 6.52 -17.53
CA TYR A 245 34.64 6.03 -17.10
C TYR A 245 34.91 4.58 -17.54
N SER A 246 33.90 3.71 -17.50
CA SER A 246 34.05 2.26 -17.59
C SER A 246 32.87 1.61 -18.36
N LEU A 247 32.95 1.63 -19.70
CA LEU A 247 31.91 1.07 -20.58
C LEU A 247 31.60 -0.42 -20.30
N SER A 248 32.59 -1.19 -19.83
CA SER A 248 32.41 -2.60 -19.44
C SER A 248 31.55 -2.73 -18.18
N GLU A 249 31.86 -1.99 -17.11
CA GLU A 249 31.04 -1.97 -15.89
C GLU A 249 29.64 -1.44 -16.17
N ALA A 250 29.51 -0.39 -16.99
CA ALA A 250 28.21 0.16 -17.37
C ALA A 250 27.31 -0.89 -18.05
N LYS A 251 27.85 -1.67 -19.00
CA LYS A 251 27.14 -2.80 -19.62
C LYS A 251 26.79 -3.90 -18.61
N ALA A 252 27.65 -4.17 -17.62
CA ALA A 252 27.37 -5.13 -16.55
C ALA A 252 26.24 -4.65 -15.63
N LEU A 253 26.29 -3.41 -15.14
CA LEU A 253 25.23 -2.80 -14.32
C LEU A 253 23.92 -2.69 -15.11
N GLU A 254 23.95 -2.37 -16.41
CA GLU A 254 22.75 -2.37 -17.25
C GLU A 254 22.14 -3.78 -17.38
N LYS A 255 22.96 -4.83 -17.53
CA LYS A 255 22.50 -6.23 -17.53
C LYS A 255 21.84 -6.61 -16.19
N VAL A 256 22.34 -6.08 -15.05
CA VAL A 256 21.70 -6.23 -13.73
C VAL A 256 20.41 -5.42 -13.62
N ALA A 257 20.40 -4.15 -14.04
CA ALA A 257 19.23 -3.29 -14.05
C ALA A 257 18.10 -3.88 -14.91
N ARG A 258 18.44 -4.50 -16.05
CA ARG A 258 17.50 -5.21 -16.94
C ARG A 258 16.96 -6.51 -16.33
N LYS A 259 17.75 -7.21 -15.49
CA LYS A 259 17.27 -8.35 -14.68
C LYS A 259 16.33 -7.91 -13.54
N ARG A 260 16.63 -6.78 -12.87
CA ARG A 260 15.79 -6.19 -11.81
C ARG A 260 14.57 -5.42 -12.34
N SER A 261 14.55 -5.03 -13.62
CA SER A 261 13.46 -4.25 -14.20
C SER A 261 12.21 -5.08 -14.45
N ILE A 262 11.06 -4.53 -14.05
CA ILE A 262 9.78 -5.24 -14.04
C ILE A 262 9.10 -5.17 -15.39
N LYS A 263 8.65 -6.34 -15.86
CA LYS A 263 7.75 -6.47 -17.00
C LYS A 263 6.34 -6.62 -16.45
N LEU A 264 5.44 -5.69 -16.75
CA LEU A 264 4.04 -5.79 -16.31
C LEU A 264 3.34 -7.05 -16.86
N ARG A 265 3.83 -7.57 -17.99
CA ARG A 265 3.39 -8.84 -18.61
C ARG A 265 3.68 -10.07 -17.75
N ASP A 266 4.55 -9.95 -16.75
CA ASP A 266 4.95 -11.04 -15.85
C ASP A 266 4.12 -11.02 -14.53
N ILE A 267 3.29 -9.98 -14.28
CA ILE A 267 2.38 -9.93 -13.09
C ILE A 267 1.41 -11.12 -13.04
N PRO A 268 0.79 -11.58 -14.15
CA PRO A 268 -0.01 -12.81 -14.17
C PRO A 268 0.75 -14.09 -13.80
N LEU A 269 2.09 -14.05 -13.73
CA LEU A 269 2.96 -15.18 -13.39
C LEU A 269 3.30 -15.25 -11.89
N LEU A 270 2.78 -14.33 -11.06
CA LEU A 270 3.02 -14.32 -9.60
C LEU A 270 2.33 -15.47 -8.83
N GLY A 271 1.62 -16.36 -9.54
CA GLY A 271 1.04 -17.60 -9.02
C GLY A 271 -0.31 -17.46 -8.33
N ASP A 272 -0.97 -18.58 -8.04
CA ASP A 272 -2.32 -18.63 -7.45
C ASP A 272 -2.40 -17.91 -6.09
N VAL A 273 -1.36 -18.01 -5.26
CA VAL A 273 -1.33 -17.40 -3.91
C VAL A 273 -1.44 -15.87 -3.99
N PHE A 274 -0.81 -15.25 -4.99
CA PHE A 274 -0.95 -13.81 -5.24
C PHE A 274 -2.39 -13.46 -5.63
N TRP A 275 -3.01 -14.21 -6.54
CA TRP A 275 -4.38 -13.93 -6.99
C TRP A 275 -5.44 -14.19 -5.91
N ALA A 276 -5.24 -15.21 -5.06
CA ALA A 276 -6.07 -15.45 -3.89
C ALA A 276 -5.95 -14.32 -2.84
N TYR A 277 -4.74 -13.79 -2.62
CA TYR A 277 -4.51 -12.61 -1.78
C TYR A 277 -5.20 -11.35 -2.36
N ILE A 278 -5.10 -11.12 -3.68
CA ILE A 278 -5.81 -10.01 -4.33
C ILE A 278 -7.34 -10.17 -4.21
N GLY A 279 -7.88 -11.37 -4.36
CA GLY A 279 -9.30 -11.65 -4.12
C GLY A 279 -9.73 -11.36 -2.67
N LEU A 280 -8.89 -11.72 -1.70
CA LEU A 280 -9.12 -11.41 -0.29
C LEU A 280 -9.15 -9.89 -0.02
N ASN A 281 -8.29 -9.10 -0.66
CA ASN A 281 -8.27 -7.64 -0.51
C ASN A 281 -9.59 -6.98 -0.94
N ILE A 282 -10.24 -7.49 -2.00
CA ILE A 282 -11.56 -7.00 -2.43
C ILE A 282 -12.60 -7.22 -1.32
N LEU A 283 -12.61 -8.40 -0.70
CA LEU A 283 -13.52 -8.70 0.42
C LEU A 283 -13.22 -7.82 1.65
N CYS A 284 -11.95 -7.63 2.00
CA CYS A 284 -11.55 -6.71 3.07
C CYS A 284 -12.09 -5.29 2.83
N GLY A 285 -11.92 -4.80 1.60
CA GLY A 285 -12.42 -3.50 1.15
C GLY A 285 -13.94 -3.37 1.21
N MET A 286 -14.68 -4.37 0.73
CA MET A 286 -16.15 -4.42 0.83
C MET A 286 -16.63 -4.35 2.29
N ILE A 287 -15.88 -4.91 3.24
CA ILE A 287 -16.36 -5.11 4.60
C ILE A 287 -15.96 -3.96 5.53
N TRP A 288 -14.70 -3.52 5.50
CA TRP A 288 -14.15 -2.64 6.55
C TRP A 288 -14.58 -1.19 6.42
N SER A 289 -14.19 -0.53 5.32
CA SER A 289 -14.50 0.89 5.10
C SER A 289 -16.00 1.15 5.06
N PRO A 290 -16.83 0.38 4.31
CA PRO A 290 -18.26 0.64 4.21
C PRO A 290 -18.98 0.50 5.56
N PHE A 291 -18.61 -0.48 6.39
CA PHE A 291 -19.14 -0.56 7.76
C PHE A 291 -18.73 0.65 8.60
N THR A 292 -17.46 1.07 8.60
CA THR A 292 -17.02 2.24 9.39
C THR A 292 -17.69 3.56 8.96
N HIS A 293 -18.08 3.71 7.69
CA HIS A 293 -18.84 4.87 7.23
C HIS A 293 -20.33 4.82 7.61
N LEU A 294 -20.93 3.62 7.64
CA LEU A 294 -22.36 3.44 7.93
C LEU A 294 -22.66 3.20 9.43
N ALA A 295 -21.64 2.93 10.24
CA ALA A 295 -21.76 2.55 11.65
C ALA A 295 -22.62 3.52 12.46
N ALA A 296 -22.42 4.84 12.37
CA ALA A 296 -23.22 5.80 13.12
C ALA A 296 -24.73 5.67 12.82
N ASN A 297 -25.10 5.60 11.54
CA ASN A 297 -26.50 5.43 11.11
C ASN A 297 -27.10 4.09 11.55
N ILE A 298 -26.30 3.01 11.49
CA ILE A 298 -26.69 1.67 11.94
C ILE A 298 -26.94 1.67 13.46
N LEU A 299 -26.03 2.27 14.25
CA LEU A 299 -26.13 2.34 15.70
C LEU A 299 -27.30 3.23 16.15
N GLN A 300 -27.45 4.42 15.55
CA GLN A 300 -28.55 5.35 15.78
C GLN A 300 -29.90 4.65 15.63
N LYS A 301 -30.15 4.04 14.45
CA LYS A 301 -31.44 3.43 14.12
C LYS A 301 -31.69 2.08 14.79
N ARG A 302 -30.65 1.29 15.13
CA ARG A 302 -30.85 -0.03 15.77
C ARG A 302 -31.07 0.06 17.29
N TYR A 303 -30.42 1.03 17.95
CA TYR A 303 -30.46 1.19 19.40
C TYR A 303 -31.20 2.46 19.86
N ASN A 304 -31.88 3.16 18.93
CA ASN A 304 -32.60 4.42 19.17
C ASN A 304 -31.74 5.48 19.90
N LEU A 305 -30.46 5.57 19.53
CA LEU A 305 -29.50 6.51 20.10
C LEU A 305 -29.66 7.89 19.45
N THR A 306 -29.27 8.94 20.17
CA THR A 306 -29.10 10.28 19.59
C THR A 306 -27.92 10.29 18.60
N GLU A 307 -27.95 11.20 17.63
CA GLU A 307 -26.91 11.30 16.58
C GLU A 307 -25.51 11.51 17.16
N ASP A 308 -25.40 12.36 18.18
CA ASP A 308 -24.16 12.62 18.92
C ASP A 308 -23.62 11.34 19.60
N HIS A 309 -24.46 10.62 20.34
CA HIS A 309 -24.04 9.40 21.02
C HIS A 309 -23.70 8.26 20.04
N ALA A 310 -24.46 8.13 18.95
CA ALA A 310 -24.17 7.15 17.89
C ALA A 310 -22.86 7.48 17.16
N GLY A 311 -22.60 8.76 16.86
CA GLY A 311 -21.34 9.24 16.27
C GLY A 311 -20.14 9.04 17.21
N ALA A 312 -20.29 9.37 18.49
CA ALA A 312 -19.27 9.13 19.51
C ALA A 312 -18.93 7.64 19.63
N GLN A 313 -19.94 6.78 19.71
CA GLN A 313 -19.75 5.32 19.78
C GLN A 313 -19.12 4.74 18.51
N ALA A 314 -19.54 5.20 17.33
CA ALA A 314 -18.93 4.78 16.06
C ALA A 314 -17.45 5.20 15.96
N SER A 315 -17.05 6.32 16.57
CA SER A 315 -15.64 6.77 16.57
C SER A 315 -14.68 5.78 17.25
N TYR A 316 -15.15 5.00 18.23
CA TYR A 316 -14.34 3.99 18.91
C TYR A 316 -13.91 2.83 18.00
N LEU A 317 -14.64 2.56 16.90
CA LEU A 317 -14.26 1.57 15.88
C LEU A 317 -12.88 1.88 15.26
N LEU A 318 -12.52 3.16 15.17
CA LEU A 318 -11.24 3.62 14.61
C LEU A 318 -10.11 3.64 15.64
N ALA A 319 -10.44 3.70 16.94
CA ALA A 319 -9.46 3.89 18.01
C ALA A 319 -8.50 2.70 18.16
N GLY A 320 -8.99 1.47 18.00
CA GLY A 320 -8.20 0.25 18.18
C GLY A 320 -6.93 0.19 17.32
N SER A 321 -6.97 0.75 16.10
CA SER A 321 -5.81 0.80 15.19
C SER A 321 -4.60 1.55 15.75
N MET A 322 -4.81 2.59 16.55
CA MET A 322 -3.72 3.42 17.07
C MET A 322 -2.87 2.69 18.14
N ILE A 323 -3.47 1.75 18.88
CA ILE A 323 -2.80 0.98 19.93
C ILE A 323 -2.33 -0.39 19.41
N LEU A 324 -3.12 -1.02 18.53
CA LEU A 324 -2.87 -2.39 18.09
C LEU A 324 -1.88 -2.50 16.92
N TYR A 325 -1.65 -1.46 16.11
CA TYR A 325 -0.59 -1.49 15.08
C TYR A 325 0.81 -1.72 15.70
N PRO A 326 1.32 -0.94 16.68
CA PRO A 326 2.66 -1.20 17.25
C PRO A 326 2.79 -2.57 17.91
N ALA A 327 1.76 -2.99 18.66
CA ALA A 327 1.73 -4.28 19.33
C ALA A 327 1.77 -5.46 18.35
N SER A 328 0.98 -5.41 17.28
CA SER A 328 0.95 -6.46 16.24
C SER A 328 2.19 -6.45 15.36
N GLY A 329 2.74 -5.28 15.04
CA GLY A 329 4.03 -5.14 14.34
C GLY A 329 5.18 -5.79 15.12
N TYR A 330 5.27 -5.51 16.43
CA TYR A 330 6.23 -6.14 17.33
C TYR A 330 6.02 -7.65 17.43
N LEU A 331 4.77 -8.12 17.51
CA LEU A 331 4.47 -9.56 17.59
C LEU A 331 4.89 -10.32 16.31
N VAL A 332 4.69 -9.73 15.13
CA VAL A 332 5.16 -10.30 13.86
C VAL A 332 6.69 -10.37 13.81
N ASP A 333 7.39 -9.27 14.13
CA ASP A 333 8.86 -9.22 14.11
C ASP A 333 9.53 -10.10 15.18
N ARG A 334 8.87 -10.30 16.33
CA ARG A 334 9.37 -11.17 17.41
C ARG A 334 9.18 -12.65 17.08
N LEU A 335 8.02 -13.03 16.54
CA LEU A 335 7.72 -14.43 16.25
C LEU A 335 8.34 -14.95 14.94
N LYS A 336 8.66 -14.07 13.98
CA LYS A 336 9.39 -14.32 12.70
C LYS A 336 8.84 -15.42 11.77
N HIS A 337 7.81 -16.15 12.19
CA HIS A 337 7.26 -17.29 11.48
C HIS A 337 6.13 -16.85 10.54
N PRO A 338 6.14 -17.19 9.23
CA PRO A 338 5.20 -16.65 8.25
C PRO A 338 3.74 -16.99 8.54
N GLN A 339 3.46 -18.11 9.23
CA GLN A 339 2.09 -18.44 9.63
C GLN A 339 1.53 -17.50 10.71
N THR A 340 2.36 -16.77 11.45
CA THR A 340 1.91 -15.82 12.48
C THR A 340 1.01 -14.75 11.88
N ILE A 341 1.43 -14.15 10.76
CA ILE A 341 0.66 -13.12 10.04
C ILE A 341 -0.73 -13.67 9.68
N VAL A 342 -0.80 -14.88 9.10
CA VAL A 342 -2.06 -15.53 8.70
C VAL A 342 -2.93 -15.90 9.92
N ARG A 343 -2.33 -16.40 11.02
CA ARG A 343 -3.07 -16.76 12.25
C ARG A 343 -3.65 -15.52 12.94
N MET A 344 -2.88 -14.44 13.03
CA MET A 344 -3.38 -13.15 13.54
C MET A 344 -4.49 -12.61 12.64
N PHE A 345 -4.33 -12.67 11.32
CA PHE A 345 -5.36 -12.17 10.41
C PHE A 345 -6.66 -12.99 10.50
N LEU A 346 -6.58 -14.33 10.67
CA LEU A 346 -7.74 -15.17 10.97
C LEU A 346 -8.44 -14.76 12.27
N LEU A 347 -7.68 -14.41 13.32
CA LEU A 347 -8.23 -13.86 14.57
C LEU A 347 -8.96 -12.52 14.34
N SER A 348 -8.43 -11.60 13.52
CA SER A 348 -9.21 -10.39 13.15
C SER A 348 -10.51 -10.76 12.44
N SER A 349 -10.47 -11.71 11.50
CA SER A 349 -11.67 -12.09 10.75
C SER A 349 -12.74 -12.64 11.69
N ILE A 350 -12.37 -13.46 12.68
CA ILE A 350 -13.27 -13.93 13.73
C ILE A 350 -13.80 -12.75 14.58
N LEU A 351 -12.95 -11.81 14.99
CA LEU A 351 -13.37 -10.64 15.79
C LEU A 351 -14.34 -9.72 15.03
N THR A 352 -14.13 -9.51 13.72
CA THR A 352 -15.10 -8.80 12.87
C THR A 352 -16.38 -9.60 12.68
N MET A 353 -16.29 -10.94 12.57
CA MET A 353 -17.46 -11.82 12.43
C MET A 353 -18.33 -11.77 13.68
N LEU A 354 -17.71 -11.74 14.87
CA LEU A 354 -18.39 -11.57 16.15
C LEU A 354 -19.08 -10.20 16.27
N CYS A 355 -18.50 -9.14 15.71
CA CYS A 355 -19.20 -7.84 15.61
C CYS A 355 -20.46 -7.95 14.74
N TYR A 356 -20.33 -8.51 13.54
CA TYR A 356 -21.47 -8.62 12.63
C TYR A 356 -22.54 -9.60 13.13
N ALA A 357 -22.16 -10.68 13.80
CA ALA A 357 -23.09 -11.59 14.47
C ALA A 357 -23.80 -10.90 15.66
N TRP A 358 -23.08 -10.12 16.46
CA TRP A 358 -23.67 -9.32 17.54
C TRP A 358 -24.67 -8.31 16.98
N LEU A 359 -24.24 -7.48 16.02
CA LEU A 359 -25.11 -6.45 15.43
C LEU A 359 -26.24 -7.03 14.58
N ALA A 360 -26.11 -8.22 13.99
CA ALA A 360 -27.22 -8.90 13.33
C ALA A 360 -28.20 -9.57 14.31
N GLY A 361 -27.77 -9.89 15.54
CA GLY A 361 -28.61 -10.52 16.57
C GLY A 361 -29.77 -9.62 17.04
N PRO A 362 -30.88 -10.19 17.57
CA PRO A 362 -32.07 -9.42 17.95
C PRO A 362 -31.75 -8.25 18.90
N PRO A 363 -32.29 -7.04 18.69
CA PRO A 363 -32.06 -5.88 19.57
C PRO A 363 -32.35 -6.17 21.05
N GLN A 364 -33.38 -6.98 21.32
CA GLN A 364 -33.81 -7.39 22.66
C GLN A 364 -32.73 -8.18 23.44
N TRP A 365 -31.90 -8.96 22.72
CA TRP A 365 -30.81 -9.74 23.31
C TRP A 365 -29.51 -8.95 23.38
N THR A 366 -29.24 -8.11 22.39
CA THR A 366 -27.96 -7.38 22.32
C THR A 366 -27.92 -6.20 23.28
N GLN A 367 -29.03 -5.46 23.42
CA GLN A 367 -29.29 -4.30 24.30
C GLN A 367 -28.34 -3.09 24.16
N THR A 368 -27.04 -3.31 23.96
CA THR A 368 -26.03 -2.29 23.72
C THR A 368 -25.13 -2.70 22.55
N PRO A 369 -24.56 -1.72 21.82
CA PRO A 369 -23.62 -2.01 20.73
C PRO A 369 -22.18 -2.24 21.20
N PHE A 370 -21.85 -1.95 22.47
CA PHE A 370 -20.47 -1.96 22.97
C PHE A 370 -19.70 -3.26 22.73
N PRO A 371 -20.25 -4.48 22.94
CA PRO A 371 -19.53 -5.72 22.65
C PRO A 371 -19.16 -5.85 21.16
N GLY A 372 -20.08 -5.48 20.26
CA GLY A 372 -19.83 -5.43 18.82
C GLY A 372 -18.75 -4.40 18.46
N ILE A 373 -18.81 -3.20 19.03
CA ILE A 373 -17.83 -2.12 18.80
C ILE A 373 -16.43 -2.55 19.24
N ILE A 374 -16.29 -3.11 20.45
CA ILE A 374 -15.01 -3.57 21.02
C ILE A 374 -14.44 -4.71 20.17
N SER A 375 -15.27 -5.67 19.75
CA SER A 375 -14.84 -6.79 18.89
C SER A 375 -14.35 -6.28 17.53
N PHE A 376 -15.09 -5.36 16.89
CA PHE A 376 -14.65 -4.79 15.61
C PHE A 376 -13.37 -3.98 15.75
N ALA A 377 -13.30 -3.06 16.72
CA ALA A 377 -12.13 -2.22 16.98
C ALA A 377 -10.88 -3.06 17.24
N SER A 378 -11.04 -4.20 17.92
CA SER A 378 -9.96 -5.17 18.18
C SER A 378 -9.52 -5.89 16.90
N GLY A 379 -10.45 -6.33 16.05
CA GLY A 379 -10.13 -6.99 14.77
C GLY A 379 -9.47 -6.04 13.76
N ILE A 380 -10.18 -4.96 13.40
CA ILE A 380 -9.65 -3.95 12.46
C ILE A 380 -8.36 -3.29 12.99
N GLY A 381 -8.17 -3.31 14.31
CA GLY A 381 -7.04 -2.69 15.00
C GLY A 381 -5.65 -3.20 14.59
N PHE A 382 -5.53 -4.37 13.96
CA PHE A 382 -4.27 -4.84 13.40
C PHE A 382 -4.36 -5.32 11.94
N SER A 383 -5.56 -5.53 11.41
CA SER A 383 -5.75 -6.17 10.10
C SER A 383 -5.13 -5.42 8.90
N PRO A 384 -5.28 -4.09 8.74
CA PRO A 384 -4.66 -3.35 7.62
C PRO A 384 -3.12 -3.41 7.63
N LEU A 385 -2.50 -3.44 8.81
CA LEU A 385 -1.05 -3.63 8.93
C LEU A 385 -0.61 -5.01 8.42
N LEU A 386 -1.32 -6.08 8.82
CA LEU A 386 -1.03 -7.44 8.33
C LEU A 386 -1.21 -7.55 6.81
N LEU A 387 -2.22 -6.86 6.25
CA LEU A 387 -2.53 -6.86 4.82
C LEU A 387 -1.40 -6.23 3.97
N VAL A 388 -0.63 -5.30 4.54
CA VAL A 388 0.57 -4.70 3.93
C VAL A 388 1.82 -5.56 4.20
N VAL A 389 2.04 -5.98 5.44
CA VAL A 389 3.25 -6.73 5.86
C VAL A 389 3.34 -8.12 5.21
N ILE A 390 2.21 -8.74 4.83
CA ILE A 390 2.23 -10.03 4.12
C ILE A 390 2.84 -9.92 2.71
N VAL A 391 2.73 -8.78 2.01
CA VAL A 391 3.14 -8.62 0.60
C VAL A 391 4.57 -9.06 0.31
N PRO A 392 5.63 -8.56 0.99
CA PRO A 392 7.01 -9.00 0.75
C PRO A 392 7.31 -10.46 1.11
N THR A 393 6.35 -11.20 1.68
CA THR A 393 6.43 -12.66 1.89
C THR A 393 5.77 -13.47 0.76
N LEU A 394 4.90 -12.83 -0.05
CA LEU A 394 4.18 -13.45 -1.17
C LEU A 394 4.86 -13.22 -2.52
N VAL A 395 5.47 -12.04 -2.71
CA VAL A 395 6.10 -11.64 -3.99
C VAL A 395 7.59 -11.25 -3.83
N PRO A 396 8.42 -11.39 -4.89
CA PRO A 396 9.78 -10.89 -4.89
C PRO A 396 9.85 -9.38 -4.67
N ILE A 397 10.94 -8.89 -4.07
CA ILE A 397 11.08 -7.48 -3.63
C ILE A 397 10.76 -6.46 -4.73
N GLN A 398 11.15 -6.72 -5.97
CA GLN A 398 10.86 -5.84 -7.12
C GLN A 398 9.35 -5.66 -7.36
N TYR A 399 8.53 -6.71 -7.17
CA TYR A 399 7.08 -6.62 -7.40
C TYR A 399 6.29 -5.94 -6.26
N VAL A 400 6.90 -5.71 -5.09
CA VAL A 400 6.20 -5.20 -3.88
C VAL A 400 5.38 -3.95 -4.16
N SER A 401 5.97 -2.90 -4.76
CA SER A 401 5.25 -1.64 -5.03
C SER A 401 4.07 -1.84 -5.98
N THR A 402 4.23 -2.71 -6.99
CA THR A 402 3.15 -3.02 -7.93
C THR A 402 2.03 -3.79 -7.23
N THR A 403 2.37 -4.76 -6.39
CA THR A 403 1.41 -5.52 -5.57
C THR A 403 0.66 -4.63 -4.60
N LEU A 404 1.34 -3.70 -3.91
CA LEU A 404 0.70 -2.74 -3.00
C LEU A 404 -0.27 -1.80 -3.76
N GLY A 405 0.08 -1.40 -4.98
CA GLY A 405 -0.81 -0.63 -5.85
C GLY A 405 -2.06 -1.39 -6.29
N VAL A 406 -1.90 -2.65 -6.75
CA VAL A 406 -3.01 -3.55 -7.12
C VAL A 406 -3.90 -3.84 -5.90
N HIS A 407 -3.30 -4.09 -4.74
CA HIS A 407 -3.96 -4.31 -3.45
C HIS A 407 -4.88 -3.14 -3.09
N LYS A 408 -4.35 -1.93 -2.91
CA LYS A 408 -5.15 -0.77 -2.49
C LYS A 408 -6.21 -0.37 -3.52
N SER A 409 -5.90 -0.51 -4.82
CA SER A 409 -6.86 -0.28 -5.91
C SER A 409 -8.09 -1.18 -5.79
N LEU A 410 -7.88 -2.47 -5.55
CA LEU A 410 -8.96 -3.46 -5.49
C LEU A 410 -9.67 -3.51 -4.13
N GLU A 411 -8.97 -3.17 -3.03
CA GLU A 411 -9.59 -2.86 -1.73
C GLU A 411 -10.57 -1.68 -1.88
N GLN A 412 -10.12 -0.55 -2.44
CA GLN A 412 -11.00 0.61 -2.64
C GLN A 412 -12.13 0.31 -3.64
N THR A 413 -11.89 -0.50 -4.66
CA THR A 413 -12.93 -0.95 -5.60
C THR A 413 -14.01 -1.74 -4.87
N GLY A 414 -13.63 -2.70 -4.01
CA GLY A 414 -14.57 -3.43 -3.15
C GLY A 414 -15.37 -2.51 -2.23
N SER A 415 -14.69 -1.56 -1.57
CA SER A 415 -15.35 -0.56 -0.72
C SER A 415 -16.37 0.29 -1.49
N THR A 416 -15.99 0.78 -2.68
CA THR A 416 -16.85 1.60 -3.54
C THR A 416 -18.10 0.84 -3.98
N ILE A 417 -17.97 -0.45 -4.33
CA ILE A 417 -19.10 -1.31 -4.70
C ILE A 417 -20.07 -1.44 -3.52
N LEU A 418 -19.61 -1.86 -2.32
CA LEU A 418 -20.55 -2.08 -1.22
C LEU A 418 -21.11 -0.77 -0.62
N GLN A 419 -20.35 0.33 -0.60
CA GLN A 419 -20.92 1.65 -0.24
C GLN A 419 -22.07 2.03 -1.17
N THR A 420 -21.89 1.80 -2.48
CA THR A 420 -22.90 2.12 -3.48
C THR A 420 -24.13 1.21 -3.36
N LEU A 421 -23.95 -0.10 -3.14
CA LEU A 421 -25.06 -1.04 -2.93
C LEU A 421 -25.79 -0.79 -1.60
N ALA A 422 -25.08 -0.55 -0.51
CA ALA A 422 -25.68 -0.23 0.79
C ALA A 422 -26.47 1.09 0.72
N GLY A 423 -25.96 2.10 -0.01
CA GLY A 423 -26.68 3.34 -0.28
C GLY A 423 -27.94 3.15 -1.14
N LEU A 424 -28.02 2.12 -1.99
CA LEU A 424 -29.28 1.76 -2.65
C LEU A 424 -30.25 1.05 -1.70
N TRP A 425 -29.77 0.06 -0.93
CA TRP A 425 -30.62 -0.70 0.00
C TRP A 425 -31.26 0.21 1.07
N LEU A 426 -30.52 1.20 1.58
CA LEU A 426 -31.00 2.16 2.58
C LEU A 426 -31.91 3.26 2.02
N ASP A 427 -31.87 3.55 0.70
CA ASP A 427 -32.67 4.58 0.04
C ASP A 427 -33.90 4.02 -0.72
N THR A 428 -34.21 2.72 -0.56
CA THR A 428 -35.40 2.08 -1.15
C THR A 428 -36.66 2.87 -0.79
N PRO A 429 -37.52 3.27 -1.76
CA PRO A 429 -38.54 4.29 -1.52
C PRO A 429 -39.64 3.80 -0.58
N LYS A 430 -39.62 4.33 0.65
CA LYS A 430 -40.63 4.08 1.69
C LYS A 430 -42.04 4.31 1.15
N GLN A 431 -42.90 3.30 1.25
CA GLN A 431 -44.32 3.58 1.43
C GLN A 431 -44.48 4.20 2.82
N ARG A 432 -44.74 5.52 2.87
CA ARG A 432 -45.10 6.21 4.12
C ARG A 432 -46.30 5.45 4.73
N PHE A 433 -46.10 4.81 5.88
CA PHE A 433 -47.06 4.59 6.99
C PHE A 433 -46.63 3.52 8.01
N LEU A 434 -45.52 2.79 7.81
CA LEU A 434 -44.99 1.82 8.78
C LEU A 434 -43.50 2.07 9.11
N ASP A 435 -43.17 2.27 10.39
CA ASP A 435 -41.79 2.46 10.87
C ASP A 435 -40.93 1.18 10.85
N GLY A 436 -41.48 0.04 10.43
CA GLY A 436 -40.78 -1.25 10.40
C GLY A 436 -39.73 -1.41 9.29
N ASP A 437 -39.88 -0.73 8.16
CA ASP A 437 -39.07 -0.99 6.95
C ASP A 437 -37.60 -0.56 7.10
N ASP A 438 -37.31 0.52 7.84
CA ASP A 438 -35.94 0.97 8.07
C ASP A 438 -35.13 -0.07 8.87
N ALA A 439 -35.77 -0.75 9.82
CA ALA A 439 -35.15 -1.83 10.58
C ALA A 439 -34.86 -3.05 9.69
N PHE A 440 -35.75 -3.37 8.75
CA PHE A 440 -35.58 -4.48 7.80
C PHE A 440 -34.39 -4.25 6.86
N SER A 441 -34.29 -3.05 6.28
CA SER A 441 -33.18 -2.70 5.37
C SER A 441 -31.81 -2.70 6.06
N ILE A 442 -31.75 -2.27 7.33
CA ILE A 442 -30.53 -2.34 8.16
C ILE A 442 -30.19 -3.78 8.53
N GLN A 443 -31.19 -4.61 8.85
CA GLN A 443 -30.97 -6.03 9.12
C GLN A 443 -30.44 -6.76 7.88
N TYR A 444 -30.97 -6.46 6.69
CA TYR A 444 -30.47 -7.01 5.43
C TYR A 444 -29.01 -6.62 5.18
N LEU A 445 -28.66 -5.34 5.38
CA LEU A 445 -27.29 -4.84 5.27
C LEU A 445 -26.33 -5.52 6.27
N LEU A 446 -26.75 -5.74 7.51
CA LEU A 446 -25.96 -6.44 8.54
C LEU A 446 -25.78 -7.92 8.23
N ASN A 447 -26.83 -8.59 7.74
CA ASN A 447 -26.75 -9.95 7.23
C ASN A 447 -25.77 -10.06 6.05
N ALA A 448 -25.76 -9.06 5.14
CA ALA A 448 -24.82 -9.00 4.02
C ALA A 448 -23.36 -8.81 4.51
N PHE A 449 -23.11 -7.93 5.48
CA PHE A 449 -21.78 -7.81 6.12
C PHE A 449 -21.31 -9.11 6.76
N LEU A 450 -22.21 -9.82 7.48
CA LEU A 450 -21.90 -11.11 8.11
C LEU A 450 -21.55 -12.19 7.06
N LEU A 451 -22.35 -12.33 6.00
CA LEU A 451 -22.12 -13.28 4.91
C LEU A 451 -20.81 -13.00 4.17
N LEU A 452 -20.52 -11.73 3.86
CA LEU A 452 -19.26 -11.32 3.25
C LEU A 452 -18.06 -11.62 4.17
N ASN A 453 -18.20 -11.46 5.49
CA ASN A 453 -17.13 -11.74 6.45
C ASN A 453 -16.90 -13.25 6.67
N ILE A 454 -17.94 -14.09 6.56
CA ILE A 454 -17.79 -15.55 6.46
C ILE A 454 -17.02 -15.92 5.19
N LEU A 455 -17.34 -15.29 4.05
CA LEU A 455 -16.60 -15.49 2.79
C LEU A 455 -15.14 -15.00 2.88
N GLN A 456 -14.88 -13.90 3.60
CA GLN A 456 -13.53 -13.40 3.91
C GLN A 456 -12.74 -14.41 4.75
N PHE A 457 -13.35 -14.97 5.80
CA PHE A 457 -12.74 -15.99 6.66
C PHE A 457 -12.37 -17.25 5.86
N ILE A 458 -13.30 -17.77 5.05
CA ILE A 458 -13.07 -18.94 4.17
C ILE A 458 -11.94 -18.64 3.17
N SER A 459 -11.95 -17.46 2.55
CA SER A 459 -10.91 -17.05 1.59
C SER A 459 -9.53 -16.93 2.23
N LEU A 460 -9.44 -16.39 3.46
CA LEU A 460 -8.20 -16.29 4.23
C LEU A 460 -7.71 -17.65 4.74
N PHE A 461 -8.61 -18.55 5.16
CA PHE A 461 -8.26 -19.91 5.53
C PHE A 461 -7.72 -20.70 4.32
N ALA A 462 -8.37 -20.58 3.15
CA ALA A 462 -7.91 -21.15 1.91
C ALA A 462 -6.54 -20.60 1.49
N LEU A 463 -6.33 -19.27 1.54
CA LEU A 463 -5.03 -18.63 1.29
C LEU A 463 -3.94 -19.20 2.22
N GLY A 464 -4.23 -19.31 3.52
CA GLY A 464 -3.32 -19.91 4.50
C GLY A 464 -3.01 -21.38 4.26
N HIS A 465 -3.96 -22.16 3.73
CA HIS A 465 -3.77 -23.57 3.38
C HIS A 465 -2.91 -23.73 2.12
N VAL A 466 -3.16 -22.93 1.08
CA VAL A 466 -2.36 -22.94 -0.16
C VAL A 466 -0.94 -22.42 0.08
N ASP A 467 -0.76 -21.37 0.89
CA ASP A 467 0.56 -20.86 1.26
C ASP A 467 1.41 -21.89 2.00
N ARG A 468 0.82 -22.61 2.97
CA ARG A 468 1.48 -23.75 3.65
C ARG A 468 1.84 -24.87 2.66
N ARG A 469 0.90 -25.25 1.78
CA ARG A 469 1.12 -26.30 0.76
C ARG A 469 2.19 -25.93 -0.26
N ARG A 470 2.36 -24.65 -0.58
CA ARG A 470 3.46 -24.14 -1.41
C ARG A 470 4.78 -24.24 -0.65
N LYS A 471 4.89 -23.63 0.53
CA LYS A 471 6.12 -23.59 1.32
C LYS A 471 6.65 -24.98 1.71
N GLY A 472 5.77 -25.94 1.99
CA GLY A 472 6.17 -27.34 2.22
C GLY A 472 6.58 -28.12 0.95
N ARG A 473 6.24 -27.63 -0.25
CA ARG A 473 6.65 -28.22 -1.54
C ARG A 473 7.97 -27.61 -2.02
N ASP A 474 8.16 -26.32 -1.80
CA ASP A 474 9.41 -25.59 -2.04
C ASP A 474 10.56 -26.03 -1.09
N GLN A 475 10.29 -26.93 -0.13
CA GLN A 475 11.24 -27.49 0.85
C GLN A 475 11.68 -28.94 0.55
N LEU A 476 11.14 -29.59 -0.47
CA LEU A 476 11.62 -30.91 -0.89
C LEU A 476 12.99 -30.75 -1.60
N PRO A 477 14.02 -31.54 -1.25
CA PRO A 477 15.28 -31.51 -1.97
C PRO A 477 15.07 -31.95 -3.42
N TYR A 478 15.68 -31.22 -4.36
CA TYR A 478 15.56 -31.49 -5.80
C TYR A 478 16.24 -32.84 -6.13
N CYS A 479 15.46 -33.84 -6.56
CA CYS A 479 16.01 -35.14 -6.92
C CYS A 479 16.81 -35.03 -8.23
N PRO A 480 18.07 -35.49 -8.32
CA PRO A 480 18.89 -35.28 -9.52
C PRO A 480 18.43 -35.99 -10.80
N GLU A 481 17.51 -36.95 -10.69
CA GLU A 481 17.15 -37.88 -11.77
C GLU A 481 16.59 -37.21 -13.03
N ASP A 482 15.86 -36.09 -12.89
CA ASP A 482 15.29 -35.30 -14.00
C ASP A 482 16.35 -34.72 -14.96
N LEU A 483 17.62 -34.61 -14.54
CA LEU A 483 18.72 -34.13 -15.39
C LEU A 483 19.33 -35.23 -16.29
N VAL A 484 19.12 -36.50 -15.96
CA VAL A 484 19.73 -37.63 -16.69
C VAL A 484 19.03 -37.90 -18.02
N GLN A 485 17.71 -37.69 -18.10
CA GLN A 485 16.92 -37.99 -19.30
C GLN A 485 17.07 -37.00 -20.47
N ASN A 486 17.75 -35.87 -20.28
CA ASN A 486 17.83 -34.79 -21.29
C ASN A 486 19.25 -34.55 -21.85
N MET A 487 20.20 -35.47 -21.64
CA MET A 487 21.51 -35.44 -22.30
C MET A 487 21.74 -36.69 -23.15
N GLN A 488 21.17 -36.71 -24.35
CA GLN A 488 21.77 -37.44 -25.47
C GLN A 488 22.92 -36.58 -26.04
N PRO A 489 24.17 -37.07 -26.04
CA PRO A 489 25.29 -36.31 -26.60
C PRO A 489 25.32 -36.44 -28.13
N ASP A 490 25.26 -35.30 -28.85
CA ASP A 490 25.56 -35.26 -30.28
C ASP A 490 27.05 -35.56 -30.51
N LEU A 491 27.33 -36.73 -31.08
CA LEU A 491 28.68 -37.29 -31.19
C LEU A 491 29.46 -36.69 -32.38
N SER A 492 29.77 -35.39 -32.35
CA SER A 492 30.52 -34.73 -33.44
C SER A 492 31.34 -33.49 -33.02
N SER A 493 32.31 -33.65 -32.12
CA SER A 493 33.47 -32.73 -32.03
C SER A 493 34.74 -33.44 -31.53
N PRO A 494 35.95 -33.01 -31.94
CA PRO A 494 37.20 -33.67 -31.53
C PRO A 494 37.52 -33.46 -30.05
N ILE A 495 38.14 -34.47 -29.43
CA ILE A 495 38.62 -34.42 -28.05
C ILE A 495 39.81 -33.45 -27.97
N ALA A 496 39.77 -32.53 -27.00
CA ALA A 496 40.92 -31.80 -26.49
C ALA A 496 41.12 -32.18 -25.01
N GLU A 497 42.37 -32.35 -24.59
CA GLU A 497 42.70 -32.90 -23.27
C GLU A 497 42.52 -31.89 -22.14
N ASP A 498 41.90 -32.33 -21.04
CA ASP A 498 41.66 -31.54 -19.84
C ASP A 498 42.84 -31.69 -18.87
N PRO A 499 43.54 -30.62 -18.45
CA PRO A 499 44.60 -30.71 -17.44
C PRO A 499 44.01 -30.94 -16.05
N SER A 500 44.72 -31.72 -15.23
CA SER A 500 44.25 -32.18 -13.91
C SER A 500 44.03 -31.05 -12.88
N PRO A 501 43.12 -31.23 -11.91
CA PRO A 501 42.81 -30.21 -10.92
C PRO A 501 44.01 -29.91 -9.99
N PRO A 502 44.28 -28.63 -9.66
CA PRO A 502 45.42 -28.25 -8.84
C PRO A 502 45.28 -28.70 -7.38
N SER A 503 46.40 -29.12 -6.79
CA SER A 503 46.48 -29.56 -5.40
C SER A 503 46.29 -28.42 -4.39
N VAL A 504 45.65 -28.71 -3.26
CA VAL A 504 45.41 -27.74 -2.19
C VAL A 504 46.64 -27.60 -1.31
N ASP A 505 47.29 -26.44 -1.36
CA ASP A 505 48.38 -26.03 -0.46
C ASP A 505 47.81 -25.54 0.90
N PRO A 506 48.12 -26.21 2.03
CA PRO A 506 47.52 -25.91 3.33
C PRO A 506 48.11 -24.69 4.07
N ARG A 507 48.99 -23.88 3.43
CA ARG A 507 49.74 -22.80 4.12
C ARG A 507 49.36 -21.36 3.70
N LYS A 508 48.11 -21.10 3.35
CA LYS A 508 47.59 -19.72 3.12
C LYS A 508 46.48 -19.37 4.12
N PRO A 509 46.52 -18.19 4.76
CA PRO A 509 45.48 -17.78 5.69
C PRO A 509 44.14 -17.57 4.97
N LEU A 510 43.03 -17.87 5.66
CA LEU A 510 41.67 -17.78 5.14
C LEU A 510 41.26 -16.32 4.93
N LEU A 511 41.61 -15.75 3.78
CA LEU A 511 41.17 -14.42 3.37
C LEU A 511 39.64 -14.36 3.30
N THR A 512 39.11 -13.23 3.77
CA THR A 512 37.70 -12.94 3.95
C THR A 512 36.89 -13.18 2.67
N ARG A 513 35.79 -13.94 2.77
CA ARG A 513 34.80 -14.06 1.69
C ARG A 513 34.36 -12.65 1.25
N PRO A 514 34.43 -12.29 -0.04
CA PRO A 514 34.03 -10.96 -0.48
C PRO A 514 32.53 -10.76 -0.21
N VAL A 515 32.19 -9.71 0.54
CA VAL A 515 30.82 -9.38 0.96
C VAL A 515 29.87 -9.20 -0.26
N ALA A 516 30.42 -8.80 -1.41
CA ALA A 516 29.71 -8.73 -2.68
C ALA A 516 29.16 -10.09 -3.17
N ALA A 517 29.78 -11.23 -2.83
CA ALA A 517 29.38 -12.55 -3.31
C ALA A 517 28.01 -13.01 -2.76
N ILE A 518 27.61 -12.50 -1.59
CA ILE A 518 26.29 -12.80 -0.99
C ILE A 518 25.15 -12.24 -1.87
N SER A 519 25.40 -11.21 -2.68
CA SER A 519 24.38 -10.64 -3.59
C SER A 519 24.16 -11.44 -4.89
N ALA A 520 24.87 -12.54 -5.13
CA ALA A 520 24.74 -13.33 -6.35
C ALA A 520 23.83 -14.56 -6.19
N TYR A 521 24.10 -15.40 -5.18
CA TYR A 521 23.44 -16.70 -5.03
C TYR A 521 21.95 -16.61 -4.62
N ASP A 522 21.57 -15.68 -3.74
CA ASP A 522 20.16 -15.48 -3.36
C ASP A 522 19.29 -14.91 -4.51
N LEU A 523 19.91 -14.50 -5.62
CA LEU A 523 19.24 -13.87 -6.77
C LEU A 523 19.27 -14.71 -8.06
N THR A 524 19.89 -15.90 -8.05
CA THR A 524 19.76 -16.87 -9.15
C THR A 524 18.52 -17.75 -9.04
N ALA A 525 17.89 -17.83 -7.86
CA ALA A 525 16.75 -18.72 -7.59
C ALA A 525 15.37 -18.26 -8.13
N TRP A 526 15.27 -17.11 -8.82
CA TRP A 526 13.97 -16.61 -9.34
C TRP A 526 14.05 -16.05 -10.77
N ASP A 527 14.10 -16.93 -11.77
CA ASP A 527 13.50 -16.67 -13.09
C ASP A 527 12.12 -17.35 -13.13
N PRO A 528 11.00 -16.61 -13.33
CA PRO A 528 9.66 -17.20 -13.43
C PRO A 528 9.48 -18.14 -14.64
N ARG A 529 10.51 -18.36 -15.46
CA ARG A 529 10.55 -19.34 -16.55
C ARG A 529 11.36 -20.61 -16.24
N HIS A 530 12.10 -20.64 -15.11
CA HIS A 530 12.87 -21.83 -14.68
C HIS A 530 12.23 -22.54 -13.49
N GLY A 531 11.40 -21.86 -12.68
CA GLY A 531 10.42 -22.56 -11.84
C GLY A 531 9.28 -23.12 -12.69
N VAL A 532 8.76 -24.31 -12.35
CA VAL A 532 7.66 -24.99 -13.08
C VAL A 532 6.30 -24.32 -12.79
N CYS A 533 6.17 -23.04 -13.17
CA CYS A 533 4.87 -22.36 -13.23
C CYS A 533 4.06 -22.97 -14.37
N ARG A 534 3.24 -23.97 -14.03
CA ARG A 534 2.48 -24.80 -14.98
C ARG A 534 1.66 -23.90 -15.90
N ARG A 535 1.55 -24.23 -17.21
CA ARG A 535 0.83 -23.38 -18.20
C ARG A 535 -0.62 -23.04 -17.77
N SER A 536 -1.24 -23.89 -16.97
CA SER A 536 -2.53 -23.66 -16.30
C SER A 536 -2.54 -22.45 -15.35
N GLU A 537 -1.49 -22.23 -14.56
CA GLU A 537 -1.41 -21.14 -13.59
C GLU A 537 -1.33 -19.80 -14.30
N MET A 538 -0.51 -19.71 -15.36
CA MET A 538 -0.44 -18.53 -16.23
C MET A 538 -1.81 -18.21 -16.86
N ARG A 539 -2.60 -19.23 -17.25
CA ARG A 539 -3.94 -19.04 -17.80
C ARG A 539 -4.91 -18.54 -16.73
N ARG A 540 -4.91 -19.11 -15.52
CA ARG A 540 -5.69 -18.62 -14.37
C ARG A 540 -5.33 -17.17 -14.03
N GLY A 541 -4.04 -16.85 -13.92
CA GLY A 541 -3.57 -15.51 -13.59
C GLY A 541 -3.96 -14.45 -14.62
N ARG A 542 -4.01 -14.78 -15.92
CA ARG A 542 -4.56 -13.88 -16.95
C ARG A 542 -6.08 -13.67 -16.80
N ILE A 543 -6.82 -14.72 -16.45
CA ILE A 543 -8.27 -14.63 -16.20
C ILE A 543 -8.53 -13.76 -14.97
N PHE A 544 -7.82 -13.98 -13.85
CA PHE A 544 -7.95 -13.13 -12.66
C PHE A 544 -7.55 -11.67 -12.92
N ALA A 545 -6.47 -11.42 -13.68
CA ALA A 545 -6.10 -10.05 -14.09
C ALA A 545 -7.21 -9.36 -14.89
N PHE A 546 -7.83 -10.08 -15.84
CA PHE A 546 -8.96 -9.57 -16.62
C PHE A 546 -10.19 -9.31 -15.75
N LEU A 547 -10.57 -10.24 -14.87
CA LEU A 547 -11.67 -10.07 -13.92
C LEU A 547 -11.47 -8.87 -12.98
N CYS A 548 -10.24 -8.64 -12.51
CA CYS A 548 -9.91 -7.46 -11.69
C CYS A 548 -10.08 -6.15 -12.49
N ALA A 549 -9.64 -6.10 -13.75
CA ALA A 549 -9.83 -4.94 -14.60
C ALA A 549 -11.33 -4.68 -14.89
N VAL A 550 -12.10 -5.74 -15.20
CA VAL A 550 -13.55 -5.66 -15.39
C VAL A 550 -14.26 -5.18 -14.11
N LEU A 551 -13.82 -5.60 -12.93
CA LEU A 551 -14.38 -5.17 -11.64
C LEU A 551 -14.13 -3.68 -11.35
N ILE A 552 -12.94 -3.16 -11.67
CA ILE A 552 -12.64 -1.71 -11.56
C ILE A 552 -13.56 -0.93 -12.51
N CYS A 553 -13.68 -1.37 -13.77
CA CYS A 553 -14.55 -0.73 -14.75
C CYS A 553 -16.04 -0.80 -14.34
N SER A 554 -16.53 -1.93 -13.82
CA SER A 554 -17.93 -2.07 -13.43
C SER A 554 -18.26 -1.28 -12.17
N ALA A 555 -17.34 -1.14 -11.22
CA ALA A 555 -17.50 -0.23 -10.08
C ALA A 555 -17.63 1.23 -10.52
N TRP A 556 -16.83 1.65 -11.51
CA TRP A 556 -16.93 2.98 -12.13
C TRP A 556 -18.25 3.20 -12.85
N VAL A 557 -18.70 2.25 -13.69
CA VAL A 557 -20.00 2.33 -14.38
C VAL A 557 -21.15 2.36 -13.38
N LEU A 558 -21.12 1.54 -12.33
CA LEU A 558 -22.12 1.51 -11.27
C LEU A 558 -22.20 2.87 -10.54
N PHE A 559 -21.06 3.40 -10.11
CA PHE A 559 -20.97 4.68 -9.41
C PHE A 559 -21.48 5.84 -10.29
N LEU A 560 -20.98 5.95 -11.54
CA LEU A 560 -21.38 7.02 -12.45
C LEU A 560 -22.86 6.93 -12.85
N THR A 561 -23.39 5.72 -13.08
CA THR A 561 -24.82 5.53 -13.41
C THR A 561 -25.72 5.97 -12.25
N ILE A 562 -25.37 5.60 -11.01
CA ILE A 562 -26.17 5.96 -9.83
C ILE A 562 -26.02 7.44 -9.49
N ALA A 563 -24.84 8.03 -9.67
CA ALA A 563 -24.65 9.48 -9.56
C ALA A 563 -25.51 10.24 -10.57
N TRP A 564 -25.51 9.83 -11.84
CA TRP A 564 -26.33 10.43 -12.90
C TRP A 564 -27.83 10.29 -12.64
N LEU A 565 -28.30 9.10 -12.25
CA LEU A 565 -29.71 8.87 -11.89
C LEU A 565 -30.14 9.72 -10.68
N ARG A 566 -29.28 9.88 -9.66
CA ARG A 566 -29.57 10.74 -8.50
C ARG A 566 -29.54 12.23 -8.82
N LEU A 567 -28.74 12.67 -9.79
CA LEU A 567 -28.74 14.05 -10.28
C LEU A 567 -30.03 14.33 -11.06
N ARG A 568 -30.36 13.48 -12.04
CA ARG A 568 -31.60 13.59 -12.83
C ARG A 568 -32.85 13.55 -11.94
N SER A 569 -32.92 12.62 -10.99
CA SER A 569 -34.06 12.54 -10.06
C SER A 569 -34.19 13.75 -9.11
N LYS A 570 -33.13 14.55 -8.92
CA LYS A 570 -33.22 15.87 -8.26
C LYS A 570 -33.71 16.96 -9.23
N GLU A 571 -33.29 16.92 -10.48
CA GLU A 571 -33.72 17.83 -11.54
C GLU A 571 -35.22 17.68 -11.83
N ASP A 572 -35.70 16.43 -11.99
CA ASP A 572 -37.12 16.09 -12.13
C ASP A 572 -37.96 16.59 -10.93
N ARG A 573 -37.38 16.59 -9.72
CA ARG A 573 -37.99 17.12 -8.48
C ARG A 573 -37.96 18.64 -8.36
N GLY A 574 -36.99 19.30 -8.99
CA GLY A 574 -36.96 20.76 -9.12
C GLY A 574 -38.09 21.22 -10.04
N VAL A 575 -38.15 20.65 -11.24
CA VAL A 575 -39.19 20.94 -12.25
C VAL A 575 -40.60 20.71 -11.70
N THR A 576 -40.84 19.63 -10.94
CA THR A 576 -42.14 19.38 -10.30
C THR A 576 -42.40 20.22 -9.05
N GLY A 577 -41.36 20.76 -8.40
CA GLY A 577 -41.49 21.74 -7.32
C GLY A 577 -41.96 23.10 -7.83
N ASP A 578 -41.30 23.61 -8.88
CA ASP A 578 -41.66 24.89 -9.50
C ASP A 578 -43.07 24.85 -10.13
N LEU A 579 -43.45 23.73 -10.75
CA LEU A 579 -44.82 23.52 -11.26
C LEU A 579 -45.87 23.58 -10.13
N HIS A 580 -45.52 23.15 -8.92
CA HIS A 580 -46.42 23.21 -7.77
C HIS A 580 -46.51 24.60 -7.14
N ILE A 581 -45.50 25.45 -7.30
CA ILE A 581 -45.53 26.85 -6.87
C ILE A 581 -46.41 27.67 -7.83
N VAL A 582 -46.35 27.41 -9.13
CA VAL A 582 -47.17 28.09 -10.15
C VAL A 582 -48.67 27.72 -10.07
N TYR A 583 -49.04 26.63 -9.40
CA TYR A 583 -50.43 26.22 -9.18
C TYR A 583 -50.99 26.54 -7.77
N VAL A 584 -50.24 27.26 -6.93
CA VAL A 584 -50.65 27.66 -5.56
C VAL A 584 -50.33 29.15 -5.32
N MET A 585 -50.52 30.00 -6.34
CA MET A 585 -50.35 31.46 -6.28
C MET A 585 -51.50 32.17 -7.00
#